data_AF-A0A920P7C7-F1
#
_entry.id   AF-A0A920P7C7-F1
#
_cell.length_a   1.000
_cell.length_b   1.000
_cell.length_c   1.000
_cell.angle_alpha   90.00
_cell.angle_beta   90.00
_cell.angle_gamma   90.00
#
_symmetry.space_group_name_H-M   'P 1'
#
loop_
_entity.id
_entity.type
_entity.pdbx_description
1 polymer ?
#
loop_
_entity_poly.entity_id
_entity_poly.type
_entity_poly.pdbx_seq_one_letter_code
_entity_poly.pdbx_strand_id
1 'polypeptide(L)'
;MLELTEVPFRSDDRGDHWEALGAPEADVWSMAFHPNNPDVIYAGYEPCAVYKTIDGGSNWSKTDTSKVNYPHITTYMPPLAKRVIGIASDPSNPNDVYGAIEVGGLIGSHDEGESWEQLLDGPYLRK
;
A
#
# COMPACT_ATOMS: atom_id res chain seq x y z
N MET A 1 24.83 0.51 -15.85
CA MET A 1 23.72 -0.04 -15.06
C MET A 1 22.85 1.15 -14.70
N LEU A 2 21.60 1.17 -15.13
CA LEU A 2 20.63 2.12 -14.58
C LEU A 2 20.28 1.57 -13.19
N GLU A 3 20.51 2.35 -12.14
CA GLU A 3 19.94 2.05 -10.82
C GLU A 3 18.42 2.10 -10.99
N LEU A 4 17.75 0.97 -10.80
CA LEU A 4 16.30 0.95 -10.73
C LEU A 4 15.95 1.60 -9.39
N THR A 5 15.42 2.82 -9.43
CA THR A 5 14.82 3.44 -8.24
C THR A 5 13.49 2.73 -7.98
N GLU A 6 13.42 2.00 -6.87
CA GLU A 6 12.20 1.30 -6.40
C GLU A 6 11.27 2.31 -5.72
N VAL A 7 10.76 3.27 -6.49
CA VAL A 7 9.81 4.29 -6.02
C VAL A 7 8.66 4.46 -7.01
N PRO A 8 7.50 4.97 -6.58
CA PRO A 8 6.45 5.41 -7.49
C PRO A 8 6.91 6.54 -8.40
N PHE A 9 6.34 6.58 -9.60
CA PHE A 9 6.54 7.67 -10.55
C PHE A 9 5.22 8.34 -10.89
N ARG A 10 5.26 9.63 -11.21
CA ARG A 10 4.11 10.41 -11.69
C ARG A 10 4.39 11.00 -13.06
N SER A 11 3.33 11.17 -13.85
CA SER A 11 3.34 11.90 -15.11
C SER A 11 2.17 12.88 -15.12
N ASP A 12 2.44 14.12 -15.54
CA ASP A 12 1.43 15.16 -15.72
C ASP A 12 1.07 15.40 -17.20
N ASP A 13 1.68 14.64 -18.10
CA ASP A 13 1.57 14.80 -19.56
C ASP A 13 1.12 13.51 -20.25
N ARG A 14 0.32 12.70 -19.55
CA ARG A 14 -0.29 11.46 -20.07
C ARG A 14 0.73 10.37 -20.44
N GLY A 15 1.88 10.38 -19.75
CA GLY A 15 2.89 9.34 -19.82
C GLY A 15 4.06 9.64 -20.75
N ASP A 16 4.16 10.86 -21.29
CA ASP A 16 5.28 11.28 -22.13
C ASP A 16 6.55 11.47 -21.29
N HIS A 17 6.43 12.01 -20.08
CA HIS A 17 7.51 12.14 -19.10
C HIS A 17 7.07 11.63 -17.72
N TRP A 18 8.05 11.10 -16.98
CA TRP A 18 7.85 10.55 -15.65
C TRP A 18 8.87 11.11 -14.67
N GLU A 19 8.42 11.49 -13.48
CA GLU A 19 9.26 11.92 -12.37
C GLU A 19 9.13 10.95 -11.20
N ALA A 20 10.26 10.66 -10.56
CA ALA A 20 10.28 9.85 -9.34
C ALA A 20 9.66 10.66 -8.18
N LEU A 21 8.80 10.01 -7.40
CA LEU A 21 8.19 10.60 -6.21
C LEU A 21 9.11 10.46 -4.98
N GLY A 22 8.89 11.27 -3.95
CA GLY A 22 9.68 11.30 -2.72
C GLY A 22 9.39 10.14 -1.75
N ALA A 23 9.02 8.99 -2.28
CA ALA A 23 8.65 7.81 -1.50
C ALA A 23 9.90 7.09 -0.96
N PRO A 24 9.77 6.29 0.12
CA PRO A 24 10.83 5.38 0.54
C PRO A 24 11.19 4.41 -0.59
N GLU A 25 12.49 4.16 -0.77
CA GLU A 25 13.00 3.14 -1.70
C GLU A 25 12.64 1.74 -1.20
N ALA A 26 11.66 1.12 -1.85
CA ALA A 26 11.23 -0.26 -1.66
C ALA A 26 10.18 -0.63 -2.72
N ASP A 27 10.03 -1.92 -2.99
CA ASP A 27 9.06 -2.43 -3.98
C ASP A 27 7.62 -2.00 -3.66
N VAL A 28 7.04 -1.20 -4.56
CA VAL A 28 5.64 -0.77 -4.52
C VAL A 28 4.79 -1.71 -5.38
N TRP A 29 3.80 -2.33 -4.75
CA TRP A 29 2.96 -3.37 -5.36
C TRP A 29 1.53 -2.91 -5.68
N SER A 30 1.07 -1.86 -5.02
CA SER A 30 -0.25 -1.29 -5.30
C SER A 30 -0.31 0.19 -4.93
N MET A 31 -1.19 0.91 -5.61
CA MET A 31 -1.48 2.31 -5.32
C MET A 31 -2.98 2.58 -5.47
N ALA A 32 -3.48 3.53 -4.68
CA ALA A 32 -4.83 4.05 -4.81
C ALA A 32 -4.85 5.55 -4.50
N PHE A 33 -5.69 6.29 -5.20
CA PHE A 33 -5.96 7.69 -4.91
C PHE A 33 -7.16 7.81 -3.98
N HIS A 34 -7.15 8.82 -3.12
CA HIS A 34 -8.36 9.24 -2.45
C HIS A 34 -9.39 9.72 -3.50
N PRO A 35 -10.67 9.33 -3.40
CA PRO A 35 -11.65 9.51 -4.46
C PRO A 35 -11.97 10.97 -4.78
N ASN A 36 -11.80 11.86 -3.80
CA ASN A 36 -12.14 13.29 -3.92
C ASN A 36 -10.94 14.23 -3.75
N ASN A 37 -9.73 13.70 -3.59
CA ASN A 37 -8.52 14.51 -3.37
C ASN A 37 -7.31 13.82 -4.01
N PRO A 38 -6.87 14.25 -5.21
CA PRO A 38 -5.78 13.59 -5.93
C PRO A 38 -4.40 13.76 -5.25
N ASP A 39 -4.26 14.69 -4.30
CA ASP A 39 -3.01 14.85 -3.55
C ASP A 39 -2.82 13.75 -2.48
N VAL A 40 -3.91 13.05 -2.13
CA VAL A 40 -3.86 11.94 -1.18
C VAL A 40 -3.73 10.62 -1.93
N ILE A 41 -2.62 9.93 -1.70
CA ILE A 41 -2.29 8.66 -2.36
C ILE A 41 -1.85 7.66 -1.31
N TYR A 42 -2.33 6.43 -1.45
CA TYR A 42 -1.94 5.28 -0.65
C TYR A 42 -1.06 4.38 -1.51
N ALA A 43 0.01 3.84 -0.93
CA ALA A 43 0.89 2.89 -1.58
C ALA A 43 1.14 1.68 -0.69
N GLY A 44 0.99 0.50 -1.27
CA GLY A 44 1.22 -0.80 -0.66
C GLY A 44 2.58 -1.37 -1.07
N TYR A 45 3.36 -1.85 -0.10
CA TYR A 45 4.77 -2.21 -0.28
C TYR A 45 5.07 -3.70 -0.03
N GLU A 46 6.26 -4.10 -0.45
CA GLU A 46 7.02 -5.27 0.02
C GLU A 46 8.30 -4.82 0.75
N PRO A 47 8.59 -5.32 1.97
CA PRO A 47 7.70 -6.06 2.85
C PRO A 47 6.44 -5.27 3.22
N CYS A 48 5.35 -5.97 3.55
CA CYS A 48 4.04 -5.37 3.88
C CYS A 48 4.16 -4.10 4.73
N ALA A 49 3.85 -2.98 4.09
CA ALA A 49 3.63 -1.69 4.69
C ALA A 49 2.62 -0.92 3.84
N VAL A 50 1.96 0.03 4.47
CA VAL A 50 1.17 1.05 3.76
C VAL A 50 1.81 2.39 4.05
N TYR A 51 2.02 3.18 3.00
CA TYR A 51 2.43 4.58 3.10
C TYR A 51 1.35 5.46 2.51
N LYS A 52 1.23 6.67 3.04
CA LYS A 52 0.30 7.70 2.60
C LYS A 52 1.06 8.98 2.31
N THR A 53 0.72 9.65 1.23
CA THR A 53 1.06 11.05 0.96
C THR A 53 -0.22 11.88 1.01
N ILE A 54 -0.08 13.17 1.31
CA ILE A 54 -1.17 14.16 1.26
C ILE A 54 -0.79 15.39 0.40
N ASP A 55 0.34 15.30 -0.31
CA ASP A 55 0.94 16.39 -1.10
C ASP A 55 1.35 15.91 -2.51
N GLY A 56 0.57 15.00 -3.08
CA GLY A 56 0.72 14.51 -4.43
C GLY A 56 1.95 13.63 -4.66
N GLY A 57 2.54 13.11 -3.57
CA GLY A 57 3.71 12.23 -3.61
C GLY A 57 5.04 12.92 -3.36
N SER A 58 5.03 14.19 -2.92
CA SER A 58 6.25 14.90 -2.57
C SER A 58 6.86 14.35 -1.27
N ASN A 59 6.02 14.03 -0.29
CA ASN A 59 6.40 13.41 0.97
C ASN A 59 5.45 12.26 1.33
N TRP A 60 6.00 11.21 1.95
CA TRP A 60 5.25 10.02 2.33
C TRP A 60 5.45 9.69 3.81
N SER A 61 4.34 9.38 4.48
CA SER A 61 4.29 8.94 5.87
C SER A 61 3.98 7.45 5.93
N LYS A 62 4.70 6.71 6.76
CA LYS A 62 4.35 5.33 7.09
C LYS A 62 3.08 5.33 7.96
N THR A 63 2.10 4.51 7.63
CA THR A 63 0.84 4.44 8.38
C THR A 63 0.94 3.42 9.53
N ASP A 64 0.00 3.50 10.47
CA ASP A 64 -0.04 2.57 11.60
C ASP A 64 -0.67 1.23 11.19
N THR A 65 0.13 0.18 11.07
CA THR A 65 -0.34 -1.19 10.86
C THR A 65 -0.12 -2.08 12.09
N SER A 66 -0.02 -1.51 13.29
CA SER A 66 0.26 -2.26 14.53
C SER A 66 -0.82 -3.28 14.90
N LYS A 67 -2.05 -3.10 14.41
CA LYS A 67 -3.18 -4.02 14.62
C LYS A 67 -3.33 -5.05 13.47
N VAL A 68 -2.43 -5.05 12.49
CA VAL A 68 -2.42 -6.00 11.39
C VAL A 68 -1.55 -7.20 11.77
N ASN A 69 -2.11 -8.40 11.67
CA ASN A 69 -1.36 -9.62 11.92
C ASN A 69 -0.79 -10.17 10.62
N TYR A 70 0.49 -9.93 10.34
CA TYR A 70 1.15 -10.47 9.17
C TYR A 70 1.56 -11.94 9.40
N PRO A 71 0.89 -12.93 8.78
CA PRO A 71 1.06 -14.32 9.18
C PRO A 71 2.40 -14.95 8.82
N HIS A 72 3.07 -15.70 9.68
CA HIS A 72 4.34 -16.36 9.31
C HIS A 72 4.20 -17.56 8.36
N ILE A 73 3.27 -17.53 7.40
CA ILE A 73 3.07 -18.63 6.46
C ILE A 73 3.95 -18.44 5.24
N THR A 74 4.91 -19.35 5.11
CA THR A 74 5.72 -19.54 3.92
C THR A 74 5.20 -20.79 3.22
N THR A 75 4.65 -20.66 2.01
CA THR A 75 4.53 -21.81 1.12
C THR A 75 5.94 -22.15 0.62
N TYR A 76 6.58 -23.12 1.25
CA TYR A 76 7.73 -23.91 0.77
C TYR A 76 9.05 -23.21 0.36
N MET A 77 9.17 -21.88 0.38
CA MET A 77 10.44 -21.17 0.11
C MET A 77 10.73 -20.06 1.14
N PRO A 78 11.99 -19.90 1.58
CA PRO A 78 12.35 -18.92 2.60
C PRO A 78 12.52 -17.51 2.03
N PRO A 79 12.22 -16.49 2.84
CA PRO A 79 10.89 -15.89 2.92
C PRO A 79 10.57 -15.06 1.66
N LEU A 80 9.44 -15.35 1.01
CA LEU A 80 8.86 -14.38 0.07
C LEU A 80 8.22 -13.29 0.93
N ALA A 81 8.79 -12.09 0.92
CA ALA A 81 8.23 -10.99 1.69
C ALA A 81 6.78 -10.76 1.25
N LYS A 82 5.91 -10.49 2.22
CA LYS A 82 4.49 -10.27 1.94
C LYS A 82 4.28 -8.88 1.39
N ARG A 83 3.18 -8.71 0.68
CA ARG A 83 2.94 -7.55 -0.16
C ARG A 83 1.50 -7.11 0.00
N VAL A 84 1.30 -5.80 0.06
CA VAL A 84 -0.03 -5.23 -0.13
C VAL A 84 -0.25 -5.11 -1.63
N ILE A 85 -1.00 -6.05 -2.22
CA ILE A 85 -1.14 -6.23 -3.67
C ILE A 85 -2.35 -5.51 -4.27
N GLY A 86 -3.18 -4.91 -3.42
CA GLY A 86 -4.29 -4.07 -3.84
C GLY A 86 -4.68 -3.13 -2.73
N ILE A 87 -5.02 -1.90 -3.10
CA ILE A 87 -5.62 -0.90 -2.20
C ILE A 87 -6.81 -0.28 -2.95
N ALA A 88 -7.90 -0.02 -2.22
CA ALA A 88 -9.04 0.72 -2.73
C ALA A 88 -9.66 1.59 -1.64
N SER A 89 -9.97 2.84 -1.98
CA SER A 89 -10.75 3.75 -1.13
C SER A 89 -12.23 3.65 -1.50
N ASP A 90 -13.12 3.65 -0.51
CA ASP A 90 -14.56 3.70 -0.75
C ASP A 90 -14.95 5.10 -1.26
N PRO A 91 -15.48 5.24 -2.48
CA PRO A 91 -15.86 6.55 -3.02
C PRO A 91 -17.06 7.19 -2.31
N SER A 92 -17.88 6.40 -1.61
CA SER A 92 -19.05 6.86 -0.86
C SER A 92 -18.74 7.23 0.59
N ASN A 93 -17.70 6.64 1.17
CA ASN A 93 -17.16 7.00 2.49
C ASN A 93 -15.62 6.99 2.45
N PRO A 94 -14.96 8.10 2.07
CA PRO A 94 -13.52 8.11 1.88
C PRO A 94 -12.67 7.84 3.13
N ASN A 95 -13.29 7.87 4.34
CA ASN A 95 -12.65 7.39 5.57
C ASN A 95 -12.32 5.89 5.49
N ASP A 96 -13.07 5.14 4.71
CA ASP A 96 -12.91 3.70 4.55
C ASP A 96 -11.94 3.39 3.40
N VAL A 97 -10.83 2.74 3.75
CA VAL A 97 -9.81 2.29 2.79
C VAL A 97 -9.47 0.84 3.08
N TYR A 98 -9.37 0.02 2.04
CA TYR A 98 -9.15 -1.42 2.16
C TYR A 98 -7.87 -1.85 1.44
N GLY A 99 -7.14 -2.77 2.04
CA GLY A 99 -5.91 -3.34 1.50
C GLY A 99 -5.98 -4.87 1.43
N ALA A 100 -5.56 -5.45 0.31
CA ALA A 100 -5.42 -6.89 0.15
C ALA A 100 -3.96 -7.30 0.36
N ILE A 101 -3.71 -8.20 1.31
CA ILE A 101 -2.39 -8.76 1.58
C ILE A 101 -2.27 -10.08 0.84
N GLU A 102 -1.22 -10.23 0.02
CA GLU A 102 -0.86 -11.51 -0.60
C GLU A 102 -0.79 -12.60 0.49
N VAL A 103 -1.61 -13.65 0.34
CA VAL A 103 -1.78 -14.75 1.31
C VAL A 103 -2.38 -14.32 2.66
N GLY A 104 -2.23 -13.07 3.10
CA GLY A 104 -2.54 -12.58 4.44
C GLY A 104 -3.99 -12.12 4.67
N GLY A 105 -4.80 -11.98 3.63
CA GLY A 105 -6.21 -11.62 3.76
C GLY A 105 -6.48 -10.13 3.55
N LEU A 106 -7.43 -9.57 4.30
CA LEU A 106 -7.93 -8.21 4.12
C LEU A 106 -7.62 -7.34 5.35
N ILE A 107 -7.10 -6.14 5.11
CA ILE A 107 -6.99 -5.07 6.09
C ILE A 107 -7.92 -3.91 5.73
N GLY A 108 -8.33 -3.16 6.74
CA GLY A 108 -9.15 -1.96 6.56
C GLY A 108 -8.69 -0.83 7.45
N SER A 109 -8.93 0.38 7.00
CA SER A 109 -8.83 1.62 7.74
C SER A 109 -10.19 2.31 7.72
N HIS A 110 -10.52 2.98 8.82
CA HIS A 110 -11.74 3.78 9.01
C HIS A 110 -11.40 5.25 9.32
N ASP A 111 -10.15 5.65 9.07
CA ASP A 111 -9.58 6.96 9.37
C ASP A 111 -8.71 7.46 8.20
N GLU A 112 -9.16 7.23 6.97
CA GLU A 112 -8.48 7.65 5.73
C GLU A 112 -7.04 7.10 5.62
N GLY A 113 -6.80 5.89 6.11
CA GLY A 113 -5.52 5.19 6.02
C GLY A 113 -4.49 5.59 7.06
N GLU A 114 -4.84 6.35 8.10
CA GLU A 114 -3.93 6.67 9.21
C GLU A 114 -3.59 5.41 10.03
N SER A 115 -4.60 4.58 10.34
CA SER A 115 -4.43 3.30 11.02
C SER A 115 -5.20 2.16 10.36
N TRP A 116 -4.66 0.94 10.49
CA TRP A 116 -5.15 -0.25 9.80
C TRP A 116 -5.36 -1.41 10.77
N GLU A 117 -6.43 -2.17 10.56
CA GLU A 117 -6.73 -3.39 11.29
C GLU A 117 -6.99 -4.57 10.35
N GLN A 118 -6.74 -5.79 10.84
CA GLN A 118 -7.06 -7.01 10.13
C GLN A 118 -8.58 -7.24 10.13
N LEU A 119 -9.19 -7.31 8.95
CA LEU A 119 -10.62 -7.59 8.80
C LEU A 119 -10.89 -9.07 8.55
N LEU A 120 -10.08 -9.72 7.71
CA LEU A 120 -10.24 -11.12 7.35
C LEU A 120 -8.88 -11.82 7.31
N ASP A 121 -8.80 -12.99 7.95
CA ASP A 121 -7.63 -13.85 7.84
C ASP A 121 -7.52 -14.45 6.43
N GLY A 122 -6.29 -14.53 5.92
CA GLY A 122 -6.02 -15.20 4.66
C GLY A 122 -6.29 -16.72 4.70
N PRO A 123 -6.47 -17.38 3.54
CA PRO A 123 -6.89 -18.78 3.48
C PRO A 123 -5.91 -19.77 4.14
N TYR A 124 -4.66 -19.37 4.30
CA TYR A 124 -3.63 -20.21 4.91
C TYR A 124 -3.49 -19.97 6.41
N LEU A 125 -4.11 -18.92 6.97
CA LEU A 125 -4.04 -18.52 8.37
C LEU A 125 -4.87 -19.40 9.34
N ARG A 126 -5.13 -20.66 8.99
CA ARG A 126 -5.98 -21.54 9.79
C ARG A 126 -5.42 -21.68 11.22
N LYS A 127 -6.25 -21.30 12.19
CA LYS A 127 -6.12 -21.63 13.63
C LYS A 127 -6.37 -23.11 13.86
#